data_AF-A0A085FBP2-F1
#
_entry.id   AF-A0A085FBP2-F1
#
_cell.length_a   1.000
_cell.length_b   1.000
_cell.length_c   1.000
_cell.angle_alpha   90.00
_cell.angle_beta   90.00
_cell.angle_gamma   90.00
#
_symmetry.space_group_name_H-M   'P 1'
#
loop_
_entity.id
_entity.type
_entity.pdbx_description
1 polymer ?
#
loop_
_entity_poly.entity_id
_entity_poly.type
_entity_poly.pdbx_seq_one_letter_code
_entity_poly.pdbx_strand_id
1 'polypeptide(L)'
;MNLIELAEDIRGLPLVRVQFAKAQTHAVLYLSDYERVLTAIGNASWFLNSSGNGHHYVRAKDPATNLNVMIARVVLGIESGAVRYQDGDSLNLRRENLIRPTRPHRSRP
;
A
#
# COMPACT_ATOMS: atom_id res chain seq x y z
N MET A 1 -10.19 0.18 14.61
CA MET A 1 -10.58 -0.58 13.41
C MET A 1 -10.75 0.44 12.28
N ASN A 2 -10.20 0.17 11.10
CA ASN A 2 -10.32 1.10 9.97
C ASN A 2 -11.72 0.97 9.34
N LEU A 3 -12.28 2.09 8.86
CA LEU A 3 -13.55 2.09 8.13
C LEU A 3 -13.28 1.73 6.67
N ILE A 4 -14.19 0.96 6.07
CA ILE A 4 -14.08 0.47 4.70
C ILE A 4 -15.28 0.98 3.91
N GLU A 5 -15.01 1.65 2.80
CA GLU A 5 -16.01 2.03 1.80
C GLU A 5 -15.72 1.27 0.50
N LEU A 6 -16.76 0.67 -0.09
CA LEU A 6 -16.69 0.05 -1.42
C LEU A 6 -17.09 1.08 -2.48
N ALA A 7 -16.32 1.12 -3.56
CA ALA A 7 -16.56 1.99 -4.71
C ALA A 7 -16.22 1.24 -6.02
N GLU A 8 -16.39 1.91 -7.16
CA GLU A 8 -15.97 1.40 -8.46
C GLU A 8 -15.05 2.43 -9.14
N ASP A 9 -14.06 1.95 -9.90
CA ASP A 9 -13.27 2.82 -10.78
C ASP A 9 -14.02 3.15 -12.08
N ILE A 10 -13.43 3.97 -12.94
CA ILE A 10 -14.03 4.36 -14.24
C ILE A 10 -14.24 3.18 -15.21
N ARG A 11 -13.65 2.01 -14.95
CA ARG A 11 -13.79 0.77 -15.72
C ARG A 11 -14.73 -0.22 -15.02
N GLY A 12 -15.38 0.16 -13.91
CA GLY A 12 -16.24 -0.72 -13.12
C GLY A 12 -15.48 -1.71 -12.25
N LEU A 13 -14.18 -1.51 -12.00
CA LEU A 13 -13.41 -2.38 -11.11
C LEU A 13 -13.68 -2.02 -9.65
N PRO A 14 -13.96 -3.00 -8.77
CA PRO A 14 -14.28 -2.74 -7.38
C PRO A 14 -13.06 -2.20 -6.62
N LEU A 15 -13.25 -1.03 -6.01
CA LEU A 15 -12.29 -0.34 -5.17
C LEU A 15 -12.69 -0.43 -3.70
N VAL A 16 -11.68 -0.44 -2.86
CA VAL A 16 -11.78 -0.34 -1.41
C VAL A 16 -11.10 0.95 -0.99
N ARG A 17 -11.79 1.76 -0.18
CA ARG A 17 -11.19 2.88 0.56
C ARG A 17 -11.02 2.48 2.01
N VAL A 18 -9.78 2.44 2.48
CA VAL A 18 -9.44 2.10 3.86
C VAL A 18 -9.14 3.39 4.61
N GLN A 19 -10.06 3.84 5.45
CA GLN A 19 -9.89 5.03 6.28
C GLN A 19 -9.03 4.72 7.50
N PHE A 20 -7.98 5.51 7.73
CA PHE A 20 -7.08 5.26 8.85
C PHE A 20 -7.71 5.73 10.18
N ALA A 21 -7.65 4.89 11.21
CA ALA A 21 -8.29 5.18 12.50
C ALA A 21 -7.85 6.51 13.16
N LYS A 22 -6.64 7.02 12.86
CA LYS A 22 -6.07 8.24 13.46
C LYS A 22 -5.95 9.42 12.50
N ALA A 23 -6.41 9.28 11.26
CA ALA A 23 -6.28 10.34 10.26
C ALA A 23 -7.54 10.44 9.41
N GLN A 24 -7.95 11.65 9.03
CA GLN A 24 -9.08 11.88 8.12
C GLN A 24 -8.74 11.55 6.66
N THR A 25 -7.81 10.63 6.44
CA THR A 25 -7.36 10.21 5.11
C THR A 25 -7.62 8.74 4.92
N HIS A 26 -7.64 8.32 3.66
CA HIS A 26 -7.92 6.94 3.27
C HIS A 26 -6.94 6.49 2.19
N ALA A 27 -6.57 5.22 2.24
CA ALA A 27 -5.89 4.58 1.11
C ALA A 27 -6.92 3.95 0.16
N VAL A 28 -6.62 3.96 -1.13
CA VAL A 28 -7.48 3.38 -2.18
C VAL A 28 -6.74 2.23 -2.87
N LEU A 29 -7.37 1.07 -2.99
CA LEU A 29 -6.85 -0.07 -3.75
C LEU A 29 -7.98 -0.91 -4.32
N TYR A 30 -7.66 -1.88 -5.18
CA TYR A 30 -8.66 -2.85 -5.62
C TYR A 30 -9.09 -3.78 -4.49
N LEU A 31 -10.35 -4.21 -4.53
CA LEU A 31 -10.91 -5.16 -3.58
C LEU A 31 -10.07 -6.46 -3.53
N SER A 32 -9.68 -6.98 -4.69
CA SER A 32 -8.86 -8.20 -4.79
C SER A 32 -7.47 -8.04 -4.18
N ASP A 33 -6.89 -6.84 -4.21
CA ASP A 33 -5.61 -6.55 -3.56
C ASP A 33 -5.80 -6.31 -2.06
N TYR A 34 -6.92 -5.73 -1.64
CA TYR A 34 -7.29 -5.60 -0.23
C TYR A 34 -7.42 -6.96 0.46
N GLU A 35 -8.12 -7.90 -0.16
CA GLU A 35 -8.26 -9.28 0.34
C GLU A 35 -6.89 -9.96 0.48
N ARG A 36 -6.00 -9.82 -0.51
CA ARG A 36 -4.63 -10.36 -0.42
C ARG A 36 -3.86 -9.78 0.76
N VAL A 37 -4.00 -8.49 1.02
CA VAL A 37 -3.35 -7.84 2.17
C VAL A 37 -3.89 -8.38 3.48
N LEU A 38 -5.21 -8.59 3.58
CA LEU A 38 -5.82 -9.19 4.76
C LEU A 38 -5.36 -10.63 4.97
N THR A 39 -5.25 -11.44 3.93
CA THR A 39 -4.72 -12.79 4.03
C THR A 39 -3.25 -12.81 4.46
N ALA A 40 -2.45 -11.83 4.00
CA ALA A 40 -1.03 -11.77 4.31
C ALA A 40 -0.71 -11.25 5.72
N ILE A 41 -1.45 -10.23 6.20
CA ILE A 41 -1.13 -9.52 7.46
C ILE A 41 -2.11 -9.88 8.59
N GLY A 42 -3.29 -10.42 8.25
CA GLY A 42 -4.31 -10.83 9.20
C GLY A 42 -5.10 -9.68 9.84
N ASN A 43 -4.85 -8.41 9.45
CA ASN A 43 -5.61 -7.28 9.97
C ASN A 43 -5.64 -6.05 9.04
N ALA A 44 -6.64 -5.20 9.26
CA ALA A 44 -6.86 -3.94 8.54
C ALA A 44 -6.33 -2.70 9.29
N SER A 45 -5.46 -2.85 10.30
CA SER A 45 -4.99 -1.72 11.13
C SER A 45 -3.83 -0.99 10.46
N TRP A 46 -4.17 -0.24 9.40
CA TRP A 46 -3.20 0.49 8.59
C TRP A 46 -3.01 1.92 9.10
N PHE A 47 -1.82 2.46 8.89
CA PHE A 47 -1.45 3.82 9.28
C PHE A 47 -0.48 4.42 8.26
N LEU A 48 -0.51 5.75 8.18
CA LEU A 48 0.44 6.51 7.38
C LEU A 48 1.72 6.76 8.19
N ASN A 49 2.86 6.35 7.65
CA ASN A 49 4.16 6.53 8.27
C ASN A 49 4.99 7.52 7.43
N SER A 50 5.47 8.60 8.05
CA SER A 50 6.43 9.52 7.44
C SER A 50 7.86 9.03 7.67
N SER A 51 8.71 9.08 6.64
CA SER A 51 10.15 8.80 6.77
C SER A 51 11.00 10.03 7.08
N GLY A 52 10.38 11.19 7.38
CA GLY A 52 11.07 12.42 7.79
C GLY A 52 11.75 13.20 6.65
N ASN A 53 11.81 12.65 5.45
CA ASN A 53 12.34 13.27 4.23
C ASN A 53 11.22 13.60 3.21
N GLY A 54 10.00 13.83 3.70
CA GLY A 54 8.83 14.16 2.87
C GLY A 54 8.15 12.96 2.20
N HIS A 55 8.64 11.73 2.38
CA HIS A 55 7.95 10.54 1.90
C HIS A 55 7.02 9.96 2.96
N HIS A 56 5.83 9.55 2.50
CA HIS A 56 4.82 8.89 3.31
C HIS A 56 4.55 7.49 2.75
N TYR A 57 4.32 6.54 3.64
CA TYR A 57 4.05 5.15 3.28
C TYR A 57 2.89 4.61 4.09
N VAL A 58 1.97 3.93 3.43
CA VAL A 58 0.92 3.16 4.11
C VAL A 58 1.54 1.86 4.64
N ARG A 59 1.44 1.66 5.94
CA ARG A 59 1.98 0.48 6.63
C ARG A 59 0.93 -0.16 7.52
N ALA A 60 1.11 -1.44 7.80
CA ALA A 60 0.40 -2.15 8.84
C ALA A 60 1.40 -2.86 9.75
N LYS A 61 0.97 -3.09 10.98
CA LYS A 61 1.74 -3.89 11.93
C LYS A 61 1.38 -5.36 11.71
N ASP A 62 2.37 -6.16 11.36
CA ASP A 62 2.23 -7.61 11.28
C ASP A 62 2.23 -8.18 12.72
N PRO A 63 1.15 -8.85 13.15
CA PRO A 63 1.06 -9.41 14.50
C PRO A 63 2.00 -10.60 14.70
N ALA A 64 2.38 -11.33 13.64
CA ALA A 64 3.25 -12.50 13.75
C ALA A 64 4.71 -12.09 13.97
N THR A 65 5.20 -11.10 13.22
CA THR A 65 6.60 -10.64 13.31
C THR A 65 6.79 -9.41 14.18
N ASN A 66 5.70 -8.73 14.58
CA ASN A 66 5.71 -7.43 15.26
C ASN A 66 6.37 -6.31 14.44
N LEU A 67 6.63 -6.53 13.15
CA LEU A 67 7.27 -5.59 12.23
C LEU A 67 6.24 -4.75 11.46
N ASN A 68 6.69 -3.59 10.97
CA ASN A 68 5.89 -2.74 10.10
C ASN A 68 6.06 -3.17 8.64
N VAL A 69 4.98 -3.65 8.04
CA VAL A 69 4.92 -4.08 6.63
C VAL A 69 4.34 -2.97 5.78
N MET A 70 4.96 -2.69 4.63
CA MET A 70 4.48 -1.69 3.68
C MET A 70 3.41 -2.29 2.77
N ILE A 71 2.21 -1.70 2.77
CA ILE A 71 1.06 -2.27 2.05
C ILE A 71 1.32 -2.36 0.55
N ALA A 72 1.92 -1.34 -0.04
CA ALA A 72 2.26 -1.34 -1.47
C ALA A 72 3.18 -2.50 -1.88
N ARG A 73 4.04 -3.01 -0.97
CA ARG A 73 4.87 -4.19 -1.24
C ARG A 73 4.05 -5.47 -1.28
N VAL A 74 3.09 -5.60 -0.37
CA VAL A 74 2.16 -6.73 -0.33
C VAL A 74 1.28 -6.75 -1.58
N VAL A 75 0.78 -5.58 -2.00
CA VAL A 75 0.02 -5.45 -3.26
C VAL A 75 0.84 -5.89 -4.48
N LEU A 76 2.14 -5.56 -4.51
CA LEU A 76 3.06 -5.99 -5.58
C LEU A 76 3.59 -7.43 -5.41
N GLY A 77 3.31 -8.09 -4.29
CA GLY A 77 3.85 -9.43 -4.00
C GLY A 77 5.37 -9.47 -3.86
N ILE A 78 5.99 -8.41 -3.31
CA ILE A 78 7.44 -8.35 -3.10
C ILE A 78 7.81 -8.24 -1.63
N GLU A 79 8.87 -8.92 -1.22
CA GLU A 79 9.34 -8.90 0.18
C GLU A 79 10.18 -7.66 0.49
N SER A 80 10.99 -7.23 -0.48
CA SER A 80 11.97 -6.16 -0.30
C SER A 80 12.15 -5.30 -1.56
N GLY A 81 12.73 -4.11 -1.35
CA GLY A 81 12.99 -3.14 -2.41
C GLY A 81 12.17 -1.85 -2.28
N ALA A 82 12.50 -0.90 -3.14
CA ALA A 82 11.75 0.34 -3.26
C ALA A 82 10.45 0.11 -4.04
N VAL A 83 9.44 0.89 -3.71
CA VAL A 83 8.21 1.04 -4.50
C VAL A 83 8.02 2.52 -4.75
N ARG A 84 7.65 2.88 -5.97
CA ARG A 84 7.28 4.23 -6.37
C ARG A 84 5.81 4.27 -6.74
N TYR A 85 5.24 5.46 -6.64
CA TYR A 85 3.85 5.76 -7.00
C TYR A 85 3.88 6.55 -8.30
N GLN A 86 3.17 6.10 -9.33
CA GLN A 86 3.18 6.71 -10.65
C GLN A 86 2.61 8.14 -10.61
N ASP A 87 1.56 8.36 -9.83
CA ASP A 87 0.93 9.67 -9.60
C ASP A 87 1.57 10.48 -8.47
N GLY A 88 2.55 9.92 -7.76
CA GLY A 88 3.17 10.53 -6.58
C GLY A 88 2.34 10.46 -5.29
N ASP A 89 1.12 9.91 -5.33
CA ASP A 89 0.25 9.78 -4.17
C ASP A 89 0.43 8.41 -3.48
N SER A 90 1.00 8.45 -2.27
CA SER A 90 1.21 7.26 -1.44
C SER A 90 -0.07 6.57 -0.95
N LEU A 91 -1.23 7.26 -1.05
CA LEU A 91 -2.54 6.75 -0.66
C LEU A 91 -3.23 6.02 -1.81
N ASN A 92 -2.83 6.25 -3.06
CA ASN A 92 -3.28 5.48 -4.20
C ASN A 92 -2.46 4.19 -4.32
N LEU A 93 -2.97 3.12 -3.70
CA LEU A 93 -2.37 1.79 -3.65
C LEU A 93 -2.90 0.84 -4.75
N ARG A 94 -3.62 1.36 -5.76
CA ARG A 94 -4.04 0.58 -6.93
C ARG A 94 -2.80 0.01 -7.64
N ARG A 95 -2.83 -1.28 -8.00
CA ARG A 95 -1.63 -2.00 -8.47
C ARG A 95 -0.96 -1.34 -9.68
N GLU A 96 -1.72 -0.75 -10.60
CA GLU A 96 -1.20 -0.02 -11.75
C GLU A 96 -0.48 1.29 -11.39
N ASN A 97 -0.76 1.86 -10.21
CA ASN A 97 -0.05 3.03 -9.71
C ASN A 97 1.30 2.66 -9.09
N LEU A 98 1.55 1.37 -8.81
CA LEU A 98 2.73 0.92 -8.08
C LEU A 98 3.82 0.46 -9.05
N ILE A 99 4.98 1.12 -8.95
CA ILE A 99 6.15 0.82 -9.77
C ILE A 99 7.23 0.21 -8.89
N ARG A 100 7.72 -0.96 -9.27
CA ARG A 100 8.98 -1.50 -8.74
C ARG A 100 10.11 -0.99 -9.63
N PRO A 101 10.89 0.03 -9.21
CA PRO A 101 12.03 0.47 -10.00
C PRO A 101 12.98 -0.71 -10.19
N THR A 102 13.28 -1.04 -11.44
CA THR A 102 14.41 -1.90 -11.75
C THR A 102 15.64 -1.22 -11.18
N ARG A 103 16.43 -1.93 -10.37
CA ARG A 103 17.78 -1.44 -10.06
C ARG A 103 18.46 -1.22 -11.42
N PRO A 104 19.01 -0.04 -11.72
CA PRO A 104 19.92 0.04 -12.86
C PRO A 104 21.00 -1.01 -12.60
N HIS A 105 21.15 -1.95 -13.52
CA HIS A 105 22.28 -2.84 -13.53
C HIS A 105 23.52 -1.95 -13.51
N ARG A 106 24.21 -1.90 -12.38
CA ARG A 106 25.38 -1.04 -12.19
C ARG A 106 26.52 -1.73 -12.94
N SER A 107 26.59 -1.52 -14.25
CA SER A 107 27.81 -1.76 -15.02
C SER A 107 28.85 -0.82 -14.43
N ARG A 108 29.72 -1.36 -13.59
CA ARG A 108 30.90 -0.62 -13.10
C ARG A 108 31.86 -0.50 -14.29
N PRO A 109 32.46 0.69 -14.53
CA PRO A 109 33.57 0.81 -15.47
C PRO A 109 34.78 0.00 -14.98
#